data_AF-J3ITW0-F1
#
_entry.id   AF-J3ITW0-F1
#
_cell.length_a   1.000
_cell.length_b   1.000
_cell.length_c   1.000
_cell.angle_alpha   90.00
_cell.angle_beta   90.00
_cell.angle_gamma   90.00
#
_symmetry.space_group_name_H-M   'P 1'
#
loop_
_entity.id
_entity.type
_entity.pdbx_description
1 polymer ?
#
loop_
_entity_poly.entity_id
_entity_poly.type
_entity_poly.pdbx_seq_one_letter_code
_entity_poly.pdbx_strand_id
1 'polypeptide(L)'
;MSFFRAAQCFSTAIDILQLPHPNGEVYDIYRALVECNEALGSIDVTQLDAEAAGWIDQLKRLMDYSHLSVPTEKGGLEVKAEQFGITDKIELSQLVKDLYDWCREENRKGL
;
A
#
# COMPACT_ATOMS: atom_id res chain seq x y z
N MET A 1 -4.54 19.89 -5.97
CA MET A 1 -3.68 18.87 -6.59
C MET A 1 -4.53 17.63 -6.82
N SER A 2 -4.06 16.65 -7.59
CA SER A 2 -4.85 15.45 -7.86
C SER A 2 -4.17 14.21 -7.30
N PHE A 3 -4.96 13.37 -6.63
CA PHE A 3 -4.61 12.05 -6.14
C PHE A 3 -4.65 10.98 -7.24
N PHE A 4 -4.64 11.34 -8.54
CA PHE A 4 -4.69 10.37 -9.64
C PHE A 4 -3.53 9.37 -9.60
N ARG A 5 -2.31 9.81 -9.29
CA ARG A 5 -1.14 8.93 -9.19
C ARG A 5 -1.29 7.94 -8.03
N ALA A 6 -1.67 8.43 -6.86
CA ALA A 6 -1.93 7.60 -5.69
C ALA A 6 -3.05 6.57 -5.96
N ALA A 7 -4.16 7.01 -6.55
CA ALA A 7 -5.27 6.13 -6.94
C ALA A 7 -4.83 5.05 -7.94
N GLN A 8 -3.99 5.39 -8.93
CA GLN A 8 -3.45 4.40 -9.86
C GLN A 8 -2.58 3.36 -9.15
N CYS A 9 -1.64 3.80 -8.31
CA CYS A 9 -0.77 2.89 -7.56
C CYS A 9 -1.58 1.99 -6.61
N PHE A 10 -2.56 2.53 -5.87
CA PHE A 10 -3.43 1.70 -5.04
C PHE A 10 -4.30 0.75 -5.87
N SER A 11 -4.83 1.18 -7.01
CA SER A 11 -5.57 0.28 -7.93
C SER A 11 -4.70 -0.88 -8.40
N THR A 12 -3.43 -0.62 -8.72
CA THR A 12 -2.48 -1.67 -9.10
C THR A 12 -2.16 -2.59 -7.94
N ALA A 13 -1.97 -2.05 -6.72
CA ALA A 13 -1.78 -2.86 -5.53
C ALA A 13 -2.99 -3.78 -5.25
N ILE A 14 -4.23 -3.28 -5.43
CA ILE A 14 -5.45 -4.09 -5.29
C ILE A 14 -5.43 -5.25 -6.28
N ASP A 15 -5.15 -4.97 -7.55
CA ASP A 15 -5.12 -5.98 -8.62
C ASP A 15 -4.10 -7.09 -8.32
N ILE A 16 -2.91 -6.72 -7.85
CA ILE A 16 -1.85 -7.66 -7.47
C ILE A 16 -2.24 -8.51 -6.25
N LEU A 17 -2.98 -7.92 -5.29
CA LEU A 17 -3.45 -8.62 -4.10
C LEU A 17 -4.65 -9.54 -4.38
N GLN A 18 -5.25 -9.48 -5.58
CA GLN A 18 -6.32 -10.41 -5.96
C GLN A 18 -5.79 -11.81 -6.22
N LEU A 19 -6.59 -12.80 -5.83
CA LEU A 19 -6.31 -14.21 -6.07
C LEU A 19 -6.76 -14.64 -7.47
N PRO A 20 -6.07 -15.61 -8.11
CA PRO A 20 -4.85 -16.27 -7.65
C PRO A 20 -3.59 -15.42 -7.87
N HIS A 21 -2.58 -15.57 -7.01
CA HIS A 21 -1.25 -14.92 -7.14
C HIS A 21 -0.39 -15.63 -8.20
N PRO A 22 -0.32 -15.13 -9.45
CA PRO A 22 0.28 -15.87 -10.56
C PRO A 22 1.80 -16.05 -10.43
N ASN A 23 2.47 -15.15 -9.70
CA ASN A 23 3.93 -15.15 -9.56
C ASN A 23 4.42 -15.68 -8.21
N GLY A 24 3.49 -16.10 -7.35
CA GLY A 24 3.76 -16.49 -5.97
C GLY A 24 3.38 -15.40 -4.97
N GLU A 25 2.73 -15.82 -3.90
CA GLU A 25 2.12 -14.94 -2.89
C GLU A 25 3.09 -13.88 -2.34
N VAL A 26 4.30 -14.27 -1.96
CA VAL A 26 5.31 -13.35 -1.41
C VAL A 26 5.71 -12.28 -2.42
N TYR A 27 5.90 -12.67 -3.70
CA TYR A 27 6.31 -11.73 -4.74
C TYR A 27 5.19 -10.73 -5.05
N ASP A 28 3.95 -11.20 -5.13
CA ASP A 28 2.80 -10.33 -5.39
C ASP A 28 2.57 -9.38 -4.20
N ILE A 29 2.70 -9.84 -2.94
CA ILE A 29 2.66 -8.94 -1.77
C ILE A 29 3.77 -7.91 -1.83
N TYR A 30 5.01 -8.32 -2.10
CA TYR A 30 6.14 -7.38 -2.25
C TYR A 30 5.84 -6.31 -3.31
N ARG A 31 5.34 -6.72 -4.48
CA ARG A 31 4.95 -5.80 -5.56
C ARG A 31 3.85 -4.84 -5.10
N ALA A 32 2.85 -5.31 -4.37
CA ALA A 32 1.81 -4.46 -3.80
C ALA A 32 2.37 -3.45 -2.79
N LEU A 33 3.32 -3.85 -1.93
CA LEU A 33 3.99 -2.93 -1.00
C LEU A 33 4.81 -1.86 -1.73
N VAL A 34 5.47 -2.20 -2.84
CA VAL A 34 6.19 -1.22 -3.67
C VAL A 34 5.24 -0.18 -4.24
N GLU A 35 4.09 -0.60 -4.80
CA GLU A 35 3.07 0.32 -5.30
C GLU A 35 2.48 1.19 -4.17
N CYS A 36 2.27 0.62 -2.98
CA CYS A 36 1.84 1.39 -1.80
C CYS A 36 2.87 2.46 -1.42
N ASN A 37 4.17 2.16 -1.49
CA ASN A 37 5.23 3.12 -1.19
C ASN A 37 5.26 4.27 -2.19
N GLU A 38 5.10 3.96 -3.49
CA GLU A 38 4.99 4.94 -4.56
C GLU A 38 3.74 5.82 -4.38
N ALA A 39 2.60 5.23 -4.01
CA ALA A 39 1.37 5.95 -3.72
C ALA A 39 1.59 6.95 -2.58
N LEU A 40 2.16 6.50 -1.46
CA LEU A 40 2.47 7.33 -0.30
C LEU A 40 3.40 8.51 -0.64
N GLY A 41 4.40 8.29 -1.51
CA GLY A 41 5.29 9.35 -1.98
C GLY A 41 4.60 10.38 -2.90
N SER A 42 3.47 10.02 -3.51
CA SER A 42 2.71 10.89 -4.42
C SER A 42 1.58 11.67 -3.74
N ILE A 43 1.21 11.32 -2.50
CA ILE A 43 0.13 11.97 -1.73
C ILE A 43 0.68 13.20 -1.02
N ASP A 44 0.00 14.33 -1.19
CA ASP A 44 0.24 15.51 -0.37
C ASP A 44 -0.46 15.36 0.99
N VAL A 45 0.34 15.12 2.04
CA VAL A 45 -0.17 14.88 3.40
C VAL A 45 -0.92 16.08 3.99
N THR A 46 -0.73 17.28 3.45
CA THR A 46 -1.44 18.49 3.91
C THR A 46 -2.91 18.51 3.48
N GLN A 47 -3.26 17.70 2.48
CA GLN A 47 -4.62 17.61 1.92
C GLN A 47 -5.40 16.39 2.45
N LEU A 48 -4.81 15.60 3.35
CA LEU A 48 -5.47 14.44 3.95
C LEU A 48 -6.47 14.87 5.02
N ASP A 49 -7.64 14.22 5.03
CA ASP A 49 -8.51 14.26 6.19
C ASP A 49 -7.99 13.33 7.31
N ALA A 50 -8.61 13.42 8.49
CA ALA A 50 -8.19 12.66 9.66
C ALA A 50 -8.32 11.14 9.47
N GLU A 51 -9.25 10.69 8.62
CA GLU A 51 -9.50 9.26 8.37
C GLU A 51 -8.43 8.69 7.43
N ALA A 52 -8.19 9.34 6.29
CA ALA A 52 -7.15 8.97 5.34
C ALA A 52 -5.74 9.07 5.93
N ALA A 53 -5.49 10.07 6.78
CA ALA A 53 -4.25 10.15 7.55
C ALA A 53 -4.07 8.93 8.46
N GLY A 54 -5.13 8.48 9.11
CA GLY A 54 -5.13 7.27 9.94
C GLY A 54 -4.81 6.01 9.14
N TRP A 55 -5.43 5.83 7.97
CA TRP A 55 -5.13 4.70 7.08
C TRP A 55 -3.70 4.73 6.54
N ILE A 56 -3.18 5.91 6.20
CA ILE A 56 -1.78 6.06 5.77
C ILE A 56 -0.82 5.69 6.89
N ASP A 57 -1.08 6.09 8.14
CA ASP A 57 -0.24 5.71 9.26
C ASP A 57 -0.31 4.20 9.55
N GLN A 58 -1.47 3.57 9.39
CA GLN A 58 -1.59 2.10 9.49
C GLN A 58 -0.81 1.40 8.38
N LEU A 59 -0.94 1.86 7.14
CA LEU A 59 -0.20 1.32 6.00
C LEU A 59 1.32 1.46 6.21
N LYS A 60 1.80 2.61 6.69
CA LYS A 60 3.21 2.82 7.04
C LYS A 60 3.71 1.86 8.11
N ARG A 61 2.88 1.54 9.12
CA ARG A 61 3.23 0.56 10.15
C ARG A 61 3.28 -0.86 9.60
N LEU A 62 2.35 -1.22 8.73
CA LEU A 62 2.37 -2.50 8.02
C LEU A 62 3.59 -2.66 7.11
N MET A 63 4.07 -1.55 6.54
CA MET A 63 5.26 -1.51 5.70
C MET A 63 6.55 -1.30 6.48
N ASP A 64 6.49 -1.02 7.79
CA ASP A 64 7.69 -0.79 8.58
C ASP A 64 8.49 -2.08 8.71
N TYR A 65 9.73 -2.01 8.22
CA TYR A 65 10.74 -3.06 8.32
C TYR A 65 11.97 -2.58 9.09
N SER A 66 11.94 -1.41 9.72
CA SER A 66 13.08 -0.84 10.46
C SER A 66 13.52 -1.72 11.64
N HIS A 67 12.60 -2.54 12.15
CA HIS A 67 12.85 -3.51 13.22
C HIS A 67 13.28 -4.90 12.71
N LEU A 68 13.30 -5.10 11.38
CA LEU A 68 13.68 -6.37 10.78
C LEU A 68 15.17 -6.37 10.41
N SER A 69 15.81 -7.53 10.59
CA SER A 69 17.17 -7.74 10.09
C SER A 69 17.08 -8.00 8.58
N VAL A 70 17.39 -6.98 7.78
CA VAL A 70 17.35 -7.07 6.31
C VAL A 70 18.72 -7.59 5.81
N PRO A 71 18.79 -8.78 5.19
CA PRO A 71 20.03 -9.28 4.59
C PRO A 71 20.54 -8.30 3.52
N THR A 72 21.87 -8.18 3.37
CA THR A 72 22.50 -7.25 2.41
C THR A 72 22.08 -7.49 0.95
N GLU A 73 21.61 -8.69 0.63
CA GLU A 73 21.18 -9.10 -0.73
C GLU A 73 19.67 -8.94 -0.98
N LYS A 74 18.87 -8.57 0.03
CA LYS A 74 17.41 -8.44 -0.07
C LYS A 74 16.91 -7.03 0.22
N GLY A 75 15.77 -6.66 -0.37
CA GLY A 75 15.07 -5.42 -0.05
C GLY A 75 14.30 -5.51 1.28
N GLY A 76 14.20 -4.40 2.03
CA GLY A 76 13.45 -4.39 3.29
C GLY A 76 11.96 -4.74 3.13
N LEU A 77 11.33 -4.27 2.05
CA LEU A 77 9.94 -4.63 1.70
C LEU A 77 9.80 -6.09 1.28
N GLU A 78 10.83 -6.68 0.68
CA GLU A 78 10.83 -8.09 0.30
C GLU A 78 10.86 -8.98 1.56
N VAL A 79 11.76 -8.68 2.50
CA VAL A 79 11.81 -9.36 3.81
C VAL A 79 10.51 -9.15 4.58
N LYS A 80 9.91 -7.96 4.48
CA LYS A 80 8.63 -7.68 5.11
C LYS A 80 7.50 -8.53 4.51
N ALA A 81 7.41 -8.63 3.19
CA ALA A 81 6.42 -9.46 2.50
C ALA A 81 6.52 -10.94 2.88
N GLU A 82 7.73 -11.46 3.12
CA GLU A 82 7.95 -12.83 3.60
C GLU A 82 7.36 -13.08 5.01
N GLN A 83 7.22 -12.04 5.83
CA GLN A 83 6.67 -12.14 7.18
C GLN A 83 5.17 -11.87 7.26
N PHE A 84 4.52 -11.51 6.16
CA PHE A 84 3.08 -11.24 6.16
C PHE A 84 2.28 -12.52 6.45
N GLY A 85 1.59 -12.52 7.58
CA GLY A 85 0.58 -13.52 7.89
C GLY A 85 -0.71 -13.30 7.11
N ILE A 86 -1.66 -14.21 7.26
CA ILE A 86 -2.99 -14.09 6.63
C ILE A 86 -3.70 -12.81 7.10
N THR A 87 -3.60 -12.48 8.40
CA THR A 87 -4.19 -11.27 8.97
C THR A 87 -3.59 -10.00 8.37
N ASP A 88 -2.26 -9.93 8.22
CA ASP A 88 -1.60 -8.75 7.63
C ASP A 88 -2.00 -8.55 6.17
N LYS A 89 -2.18 -9.64 5.40
CA LYS A 89 -2.64 -9.58 4.02
C LYS A 89 -4.07 -9.06 3.90
N ILE A 90 -4.96 -9.50 4.80
CA ILE A 90 -6.35 -9.01 4.85
C ILE A 90 -6.35 -7.53 5.20
N GLU A 91 -5.58 -7.14 6.22
CA GLU A 91 -5.49 -5.74 6.67
C GLU A 91 -4.92 -4.83 5.57
N LEU A 92 -3.84 -5.25 4.90
CA LEU A 92 -3.28 -4.55 3.75
C LEU A 92 -4.30 -4.41 2.62
N SER A 93 -4.97 -5.50 2.24
CA SER A 93 -5.95 -5.47 1.15
C SER A 93 -7.11 -4.50 1.46
N GLN A 94 -7.56 -4.48 2.71
CA GLN A 94 -8.61 -3.57 3.16
C GLN A 94 -8.12 -2.12 3.14
N LEU A 95 -6.96 -1.83 3.71
CA LEU A 95 -6.39 -0.47 3.75
C LEU A 95 -6.13 0.10 2.36
N VAL A 96 -5.56 -0.69 1.45
CA VAL A 96 -5.29 -0.24 0.08
C VAL A 96 -6.60 0.07 -0.63
N LYS A 97 -7.66 -0.73 -0.40
CA LYS A 97 -8.99 -0.47 -0.95
C LYS A 97 -9.61 0.81 -0.39
N ASP A 98 -9.56 1.01 0.92
CA ASP A 98 -10.11 2.20 1.57
C ASP A 98 -9.40 3.48 1.08
N LEU A 99 -8.06 3.43 0.98
CA LEU A 99 -7.26 4.52 0.44
C LEU A 99 -7.53 4.79 -1.04
N TYR A 100 -7.74 3.74 -1.85
CA TYR A 100 -8.12 3.88 -3.26
C TYR A 100 -9.48 4.57 -3.40
N ASP A 101 -10.49 4.11 -2.67
CA ASP A 101 -11.84 4.65 -2.71
C ASP A 101 -11.86 6.12 -2.25
N TRP A 102 -11.08 6.44 -1.21
CA TRP A 102 -10.88 7.82 -0.78
C TRP A 102 -10.21 8.69 -1.84
N CYS A 103 -9.09 8.24 -2.43
CA CYS A 103 -8.41 8.98 -3.49
C CYS A 103 -9.35 9.24 -4.68
N ARG A 104 -10.19 8.25 -5.01
CA ARG A 104 -11.18 8.36 -6.09
C ARG A 104 -12.26 9.39 -5.76
N GLU A 105 -12.75 9.42 -4.53
CA GLU A 105 -13.73 10.40 -4.08
C GLU A 105 -13.16 11.83 -4.05
N GLU A 106 -11.94 12.01 -3.55
CA GLU A 106 -11.28 13.32 -3.55
C GLU A 106 -10.99 13.83 -4.97
N ASN A 107 -10.56 12.94 -5.87
CA ASN A 107 -10.40 13.29 -7.29
C ASN A 107 -11.73 13.73 -7.92
N ARG A 108 -12.87 13.18 -7.49
CA ARG A 108 -14.19 13.59 -7.97
C ARG A 108 -14.62 14.96 -7.45
N LYS A 109 -14.26 15.31 -6.21
CA LYS A 109 -14.56 16.61 -5.61
C LYS A 109 -13.67 17.74 -6.14
N GLY A 110 -12.45 17.40 -6.56
CA GLY A 110 -11.48 18.34 -7.12
C GLY A 110 -11.60 18.56 -8.64
N LEU A 111 -12.52 17.86 -9.31
CA LEU A 111 -12.96 18.09 -10.69
C LEU A 111 -14.10 19.12 -10.73
#